data_AF-A0A937SF20-F1
#
_entry.id   AF-A0A937SF20-F1
#
_cell.length_a   1.000
_cell.length_b   1.000
_cell.length_c   1.000
_cell.angle_alpha   90.00
_cell.angle_beta   90.00
_cell.angle_gamma   90.00
#
_symmetry.space_group_name_H-M   'P 1'
#
loop_
_entity.id
_entity.type
_entity.pdbx_description
1 polymer ?
#
loop_
_entity_poly.entity_id
_entity_poly.type
_entity_poly.pdbx_seq_one_letter_code
_entity_poly.pdbx_strand_id
1 'polypeptide(L)'
;MPTTPQTVTTITGEGEVILTLDGNTLTVSGNFTGMNSVATMAHVHNGPPAQPGPVVHQLEVTKMPAGEISAVLELTDAQVTALRNNELYIQVHSETNPPGELRGWIFARN
;
A
#
# COMPACT_ATOMS: atom_id res chain seq x y z
N MET A 1 4.23 4.50 -11.27
CA MET A 1 3.39 3.33 -10.96
C MET A 1 3.56 2.31 -12.06
N PRO A 2 4.02 1.07 -11.82
CA PRO A 2 4.03 0.06 -12.88
C PRO A 2 2.57 -0.37 -13.13
N THR A 3 1.91 0.35 -14.02
CA THR A 3 0.66 -0.09 -14.62
C THR A 3 1.00 -1.07 -15.73
N THR A 4 0.30 -2.20 -15.82
CA THR A 4 0.35 -3.01 -17.03
C THR A 4 -0.59 -2.38 -18.07
N PRO A 5 -0.47 -2.70 -19.36
CA PRO A 5 -1.45 -2.27 -20.36
C PRO A 5 -2.90 -2.66 -20.01
N GLN A 6 -3.07 -3.70 -19.20
CA GLN A 6 -4.38 -4.17 -18.74
C GLN A 6 -4.95 -3.33 -17.59
N THR A 7 -4.11 -2.75 -16.73
CA THR A 7 -4.55 -2.02 -15.54
C THR A 7 -4.55 -0.50 -15.71
N VAL A 8 -3.83 0.03 -16.70
CA VAL A 8 -3.70 1.49 -16.90
C VAL A 8 -5.02 2.20 -17.21
N THR A 9 -6.01 1.51 -17.80
CA THR A 9 -7.31 2.10 -18.14
C THR A 9 -8.35 1.98 -17.03
N THR A 10 -8.09 1.16 -16.01
CA THR A 10 -9.05 0.87 -14.94
C THR A 10 -8.61 1.40 -13.58
N ILE A 11 -7.33 1.70 -13.38
CA ILE A 11 -6.84 2.33 -12.15
C ILE A 11 -7.15 3.83 -12.20
N THR A 12 -8.26 4.23 -11.59
CA THR A 12 -8.68 5.64 -11.51
C THR A 12 -8.53 6.25 -10.13
N GLY A 13 -8.32 5.41 -9.10
CA GLY A 13 -8.24 5.87 -7.73
C GLY A 13 -6.91 6.50 -7.37
N GLU A 14 -6.91 7.16 -6.23
CA GLU A 14 -5.73 7.75 -5.60
C GLU A 14 -5.82 7.62 -4.07
N GLY A 15 -4.72 7.85 -3.39
CA GLY A 15 -4.68 7.82 -1.93
C GLY A 15 -3.38 8.36 -1.37
N GLU A 16 -3.43 8.69 -0.09
CA GLU A 16 -2.29 9.17 0.69
C GLU A 16 -2.27 8.44 2.03
N VAL A 17 -1.06 8.17 2.51
CA VAL A 17 -0.79 7.50 3.76
C VAL A 17 0.32 8.23 4.50
N ILE A 18 0.13 8.42 5.79
CA ILE A 18 1.15 8.88 6.73
C ILE A 18 1.62 7.66 7.50
N LEU A 19 2.94 7.51 7.58
CA LEU A 19 3.59 6.43 8.30
C LEU A 19 4.50 7.02 9.38
N THR A 20 4.38 6.51 10.60
CA THR A 20 5.27 6.88 11.72
C THR A 20 5.93 5.61 12.24
N LEU A 21 7.26 5.60 12.29
CA LEU A 21 8.05 4.51 12.83
C LEU A 21 8.61 4.91 14.20
N ASP A 22 8.29 4.15 15.24
CA ASP A 22 8.90 4.25 16.57
C ASP A 22 9.54 2.90 16.94
N GLY A 23 10.87 2.86 16.99
CA GLY A 23 11.62 1.61 17.03
C GLY A 23 11.29 0.71 15.84
N ASN A 24 10.61 -0.41 16.11
CA ASN A 24 10.14 -1.38 15.13
C ASN A 24 8.63 -1.29 14.89
N THR A 25 7.92 -0.45 15.63
CA THR A 25 6.47 -0.29 15.49
C THR A 25 6.16 0.77 14.43
N LEU A 26 5.51 0.35 13.34
CA LEU A 26 5.06 1.20 12.24
C LEU A 26 3.56 1.46 12.37
N THR A 27 3.19 2.72 12.60
CA THR A 27 1.79 3.16 12.56
C THR A 27 1.47 3.68 11.16
N VAL A 28 0.39 3.18 10.56
CA VAL A 28 -0.12 3.55 9.23
C VAL A 28 -1.49 4.20 9.40
N SER A 29 -1.69 5.36 8.81
CA SER A 29 -3.00 6.01 8.72
C SER A 29 -3.11 6.77 7.40
N GLY A 30 -4.23 6.62 6.71
CA GLY A 30 -4.45 7.31 5.45
C GLY A 30 -5.83 7.07 4.86
N ASN A 31 -6.00 7.55 3.64
CA ASN A 31 -7.26 7.46 2.92
C ASN A 31 -7.04 7.20 1.43
N PHE A 32 -8.06 6.65 0.79
CA PHE A 32 -8.13 6.45 -0.65
C PHE A 32 -9.50 6.86 -1.19
N THR A 33 -9.56 7.17 -2.48
CA THR A 33 -10.79 7.56 -3.17
C THR A 33 -10.73 7.21 -4.65
N GLY A 34 -11.86 7.32 -5.35
CA GLY A 34 -11.93 7.25 -6.81
C GLY A 34 -11.72 5.87 -7.42
N MET A 35 -11.77 4.79 -6.62
CA MET A 35 -11.71 3.43 -7.16
C MET A 35 -12.98 3.10 -7.95
N ASN A 36 -12.84 2.31 -9.02
CA ASN A 36 -13.98 1.92 -9.86
C ASN A 36 -14.86 0.80 -9.25
N SER A 37 -14.36 0.12 -8.22
CA SER A 37 -15.08 -0.92 -7.50
C SER A 37 -14.71 -0.93 -6.02
N VAL A 38 -15.41 -1.73 -5.24
CA VAL A 38 -15.18 -1.89 -3.81
C VAL A 38 -13.76 -2.39 -3.54
N ALA A 39 -13.06 -1.77 -2.58
CA ALA A 39 -11.81 -2.27 -2.05
C ALA A 39 -12.02 -3.57 -1.26
N THR A 40 -11.13 -4.55 -1.44
CA THR A 40 -11.27 -5.89 -0.85
C THR A 40 -10.22 -6.19 0.21
N MET A 41 -8.97 -5.83 -0.06
CA MET A 41 -7.81 -6.06 0.81
C MET A 41 -6.79 -4.94 0.65
N ALA A 42 -5.96 -4.73 1.67
CA ALA A 42 -4.80 -3.86 1.59
C ALA A 42 -3.59 -4.52 2.28
N HIS A 43 -2.41 -4.35 1.69
CA HIS A 43 -1.19 -4.99 2.15
C HIS A 43 0.01 -4.05 2.07
N VAL A 44 1.00 -4.27 2.93
CA VAL A 44 2.37 -3.82 2.71
C VAL A 44 3.12 -4.93 1.99
N HIS A 45 3.85 -4.56 0.95
CA HIS A 45 4.73 -5.43 0.18
C HIS A 45 6.18 -4.98 0.31
N ASN A 46 7.11 -5.92 0.18
CA ASN A 46 8.55 -5.64 0.13
C ASN A 46 9.09 -5.80 -1.29
N GLY A 47 9.22 -4.68 -2.01
CA GLY A 47 9.82 -4.61 -3.34
C GLY A 47 10.26 -3.17 -3.67
N PRO A 48 11.43 -2.99 -4.32
CA PRO A 48 11.94 -1.66 -4.67
C PRO A 48 11.01 -0.93 -5.65
N PRO A 49 11.18 0.39 -5.85
CA PRO A 49 10.36 1.18 -6.76
C PRO A 49 10.20 0.53 -8.13
N ALA A 50 8.94 0.43 -8.57
CA ALA A 50 8.52 -0.20 -9.81
C ALA A 50 8.70 -1.74 -9.93
N GLN A 51 9.12 -2.43 -8.86
CA GLN A 51 9.22 -3.89 -8.85
C GLN A 51 8.24 -4.50 -7.82
N PRO A 52 7.28 -5.36 -8.25
CA PRO A 52 6.41 -6.07 -7.33
C PRO A 52 7.20 -7.01 -6.40
N GLY A 53 6.75 -7.14 -5.17
CA GLY A 53 7.36 -8.02 -4.17
C GLY A 53 6.34 -8.77 -3.33
N PRO A 54 6.77 -9.69 -2.45
CA PRO A 54 5.86 -10.45 -1.58
C PRO A 54 5.12 -9.55 -0.59
N VAL A 55 3.93 -9.99 -0.18
CA VAL A 55 3.19 -9.42 0.96
C VAL A 55 4.00 -9.65 2.24
N VAL A 56 4.13 -8.61 3.06
CA VAL A 56 4.79 -8.70 4.38
C VAL A 56 3.87 -8.36 5.54
N HIS A 57 2.83 -7.54 5.33
CA HIS A 57 1.83 -7.23 6.35
C HIS A 57 0.45 -7.00 5.71
N GLN A 58 -0.61 -7.30 6.46
CA GLN A 58 -1.99 -6.91 6.13
C GLN A 58 -2.35 -5.57 6.78
N LEU A 59 -3.16 -4.78 6.09
CA LEU A 59 -3.72 -3.52 6.58
C LEU A 59 -5.23 -3.63 6.72
N GLU A 60 -5.80 -2.84 7.62
CA GLU A 60 -7.24 -2.60 7.63
C GLU A 60 -7.59 -1.62 6.52
N VAL A 61 -8.70 -1.89 5.83
CA VAL A 61 -9.20 -1.06 4.73
C VAL A 61 -10.72 -0.99 4.75
N THR A 62 -11.26 0.19 4.50
CA THR A 62 -12.70 0.35 4.30
C THR A 62 -13.14 -0.39 3.04
N LYS A 63 -14.13 -1.28 3.15
CA LYS A 63 -14.63 -2.09 2.02
C LYS A 63 -15.63 -1.31 1.17
N MET A 64 -15.17 -0.21 0.58
CA MET A 64 -15.92 0.69 -0.31
C MET A 64 -14.98 1.23 -1.41
N PRO A 65 -15.48 1.93 -2.44
CA PRO A 65 -14.63 2.58 -3.45
C PRO A 65 -13.80 3.79 -2.94
N ALA A 66 -14.06 4.23 -1.72
CA ALA A 66 -13.30 5.24 -0.99
C ALA A 66 -13.36 4.94 0.51
N GLY A 67 -12.35 5.37 1.26
CA GLY A 67 -12.34 5.26 2.71
C GLY A 67 -10.94 5.26 3.30
N GLU A 68 -10.81 4.68 4.48
CA GLU A 68 -9.59 4.72 5.28
C GLU A 68 -8.74 3.46 5.12
N ILE A 69 -7.43 3.63 5.32
CA ILE A 69 -6.43 2.57 5.47
C ILE A 69 -5.74 2.80 6.81
N SER A 70 -5.60 1.76 7.62
CA SER A 70 -4.85 1.86 8.88
C SER A 70 -4.22 0.55 9.32
N ALA A 71 -3.17 0.66 10.14
CA ALA A 71 -2.58 -0.46 10.87
C ALA A 71 -1.62 0.03 11.96
N VAL A 72 -1.36 -0.85 12.93
CA VAL A 72 -0.16 -0.80 13.77
C VAL A 72 0.58 -2.11 13.56
N LEU A 73 1.77 -2.04 12.98
CA LEU A 73 2.55 -3.18 12.53
C LEU A 73 3.85 -3.28 13.32
N GLU A 74 4.22 -4.49 13.71
CA GLU A 74 5.56 -4.75 14.24
C GLU A 74 6.47 -5.21 13.11
N LEU A 75 7.51 -4.42 12.81
CA LEU A 75 8.46 -4.70 11.75
C LEU A 75 9.66 -5.49 12.25
N THR A 76 10.13 -6.43 11.45
CA THR A 76 11.46 -7.02 11.69
C THR A 76 12.57 -6.01 11.35
N ASP A 77 13.77 -6.20 11.86
CA ASP A 77 14.92 -5.34 11.54
C ASP A 77 15.22 -5.29 10.03
N ALA A 78 14.98 -6.40 9.33
CA ALA A 78 15.09 -6.47 7.88
C ALA A 78 14.02 -5.61 7.19
N GLN A 79 12.80 -5.57 7.71
CA GLN A 79 11.73 -4.71 7.19
C GLN A 79 11.96 -3.23 7.50
N VAL A 80 12.50 -2.90 8.67
CA VAL A 80 12.94 -1.52 8.98
C VAL A 80 14.04 -1.07 8.02
N THR A 81 14.98 -1.95 7.70
CA THR A 81 16.02 -1.69 6.71
C THR A 81 15.43 -1.48 5.31
N ALA A 82 14.50 -2.35 4.88
CA ALA A 82 13.79 -2.21 3.61
C ALA A 82 12.99 -0.90 3.53
N LEU A 83 12.31 -0.51 4.61
CA LEU A 83 11.59 0.77 4.71
C LEU A 83 12.53 1.95 4.49
N ARG A 84 13.71 1.94 5.14
CA ARG A 84 14.74 2.99 5.00
C ARG A 84 15.35 3.03 3.59
N ASN A 85 15.34 1.91 2.88
CA ASN A 85 15.80 1.81 1.49
C ASN A 85 14.71 2.15 0.46
N ASN A 86 13.50 2.55 0.89
CA ASN A 86 12.32 2.77 0.03
C ASN A 86 11.86 1.51 -0.71
N GLU A 87 12.04 0.34 -0.09
CA GLU A 87 11.69 -0.97 -0.65
C GLU A 87 10.34 -1.50 -0.15
N LEU A 88 9.56 -0.67 0.57
CA LEU A 88 8.20 -1.02 0.96
C LEU A 88 7.17 -0.22 0.16
N TYR A 89 6.06 -0.85 -0.19
CA TYR A 89 4.92 -0.17 -0.79
C TYR A 89 3.60 -0.70 -0.22
N ILE A 90 2.58 0.16 -0.19
CA ILE A 90 1.20 -0.23 0.12
C ILE A 90 0.49 -0.56 -1.18
N GLN A 91 -0.30 -1.62 -1.18
CA GLN A 91 -1.17 -2.00 -2.27
C GLN A 91 -2.61 -2.18 -1.78
N VAL A 92 -3.58 -1.62 -2.52
CA VAL A 92 -5.02 -1.83 -2.30
C VAL A 92 -5.59 -2.62 -3.47
N HIS A 93 -6.36 -3.66 -3.15
CA HIS A 93 -7.03 -4.52 -4.11
C HIS A 93 -8.50 -4.15 -4.23
N SER A 94 -9.10 -4.42 -5.39
CA SER A 94 -10.52 -4.17 -5.63
C SER A 94 -11.18 -5.38 -6.30
N GLU A 95 -12.51 -5.44 -6.27
CA GLU A 95 -13.28 -6.51 -6.94
C GLU A 95 -12.95 -6.63 -8.43
N THR A 96 -12.84 -5.51 -9.15
CA THR A 96 -12.55 -5.51 -10.60
C THR A 96 -11.06 -5.52 -10.93
N ASN A 97 -10.19 -5.30 -9.94
CA ASN A 97 -8.75 -5.43 -10.09
C ASN A 97 -8.10 -6.20 -8.91
N PRO A 98 -8.30 -7.53 -8.85
CA PRO A 98 -7.72 -8.38 -7.80
C PRO A 98 -6.19 -8.38 -7.74
N PRO A 99 -5.42 -8.30 -8.86
CA PRO A 99 -3.96 -8.13 -8.81
C PRO A 99 -3.49 -6.81 -8.19
N GLY A 100 -4.41 -5.85 -8.07
CA GLY A 100 -4.34 -4.65 -7.24
C GLY A 100 -4.53 -3.36 -8.03
N GLU A 101 -5.33 -2.48 -7.44
CA GLU A 101 -5.79 -1.22 -8.01
C GLU A 101 -4.82 -0.09 -7.71
N LEU A 102 -4.50 0.14 -6.44
CA LEU A 102 -3.60 1.22 -6.01
C LEU A 102 -2.29 0.65 -5.52
N ARG A 103 -1.19 1.35 -5.81
CA ARG A 103 0.11 1.11 -5.16
C ARG A 103 0.74 2.44 -4.77
N GLY A 104 1.45 2.46 -3.66
CA GLY A 104 2.18 3.64 -3.21
C GLY A 104 3.47 3.21 -2.54
N TRP A 105 4.62 3.52 -3.16
CA TRP A 105 5.91 3.29 -2.53
C TRP A 105 6.10 4.27 -1.39
N ILE A 106 6.62 3.75 -0.28
CA ILE A 106 6.85 4.51 0.93
C ILE A 106 8.23 5.15 0.82
N PHE A 107 8.27 6.46 0.96
CA PHE A 107 9.50 7.24 1.01
C PHE A 107 9.61 7.88 2.39
N ALA A 108 10.61 7.44 3.16
CA ALA A 108 10.89 8.04 4.46
C ALA A 108 11.33 9.50 4.26
N ARG A 109 10.71 10.42 5.00
CA ARG A 109 11.17 11.81 5.11
C ARG A 109 12.00 11.90 6.39
N ASN A 110 13.26 12.30 6.24
CA ASN A 110 14.17 12.58 7.36
C ASN A 110 13.96 13.98 7.89
#